data_AF-A0A7C1TIC9-F1
#
_entry.id   AF-A0A7C1TIC9-F1
#
_cell.length_a   1.000
_cell.length_b   1.000
_cell.length_c   1.000
_cell.angle_alpha   90.00
_cell.angle_beta   90.00
_cell.angle_gamma   90.00
#
_symmetry.space_group_name_H-M   'P 1'
#
loop_
_entity.id
_entity.type
_entity.pdbx_description
1 polymer ?
#
loop_
_entity_poly.entity_id
_entity_poly.type
_entity_poly.pdbx_seq_one_letter_code
_entity_poly.pdbx_strand_id
1 'polypeptide(L)'
;METELYRAPEDKLFRTISLSIKDTGELRMDGVDMGDLVEQWWGDYDYEYFVTIAAANKDKLLFNLLKDRYEGKASAVEDFKQYLEEREIPYDWMTWT
;
A
#
# COMPACT_ATOMS: atom_id res chain seq x y z
N MET A 1 0.19 -9.59 -7.42
CA MET A 1 1.38 -8.98 -6.77
C MET A 1 1.01 -8.70 -5.32
N GLU A 2 1.89 -8.97 -4.37
CA GLU A 2 1.62 -8.76 -2.93
C GLU A 2 2.88 -8.32 -2.19
N THR A 3 2.71 -7.51 -1.14
CA THR A 3 3.77 -7.14 -0.20
C THR A 3 3.19 -7.00 1.21
N GLU A 4 3.98 -7.34 2.22
CA GLU A 4 3.68 -7.03 3.62
C GLU A 4 4.07 -5.57 3.91
N LEU A 5 3.19 -4.84 4.59
CA LEU A 5 3.43 -3.48 5.05
C LEU A 5 3.78 -3.42 6.54
N TYR A 6 3.26 -4.36 7.32
CA TYR A 6 3.45 -4.39 8.77
C TYR A 6 3.25 -5.80 9.34
N ARG A 7 4.03 -6.11 10.37
CA ARG A 7 3.87 -7.27 11.25
C ARG A 7 4.21 -6.88 12.69
N ALA A 8 3.31 -7.16 13.61
CA ALA A 8 3.56 -7.00 15.04
C ALA A 8 4.51 -8.10 15.55
N PRO A 9 5.39 -7.81 16.53
CA PRO A 9 6.20 -8.82 17.21
C PRO A 9 5.31 -9.81 18.00
N GLU A 10 5.69 -11.09 18.02
CA GLU A 10 4.91 -12.16 18.65
C GLU A 10 5.03 -12.14 20.18
N ASP A 11 3.94 -11.82 20.88
CA ASP A 11 3.78 -12.23 22.28
C ASP A 11 2.32 -12.43 22.73
N LYS A 12 1.33 -11.62 22.31
CA LYS A 12 -0.10 -11.83 22.65
C LYS A 12 -1.15 -11.33 21.64
N LEU A 13 -0.74 -10.54 20.66
CA LEU A 13 -1.61 -10.04 19.61
C LEU A 13 -0.78 -9.98 18.32
N PHE A 14 -1.15 -10.84 17.38
CA PHE A 14 -0.54 -10.89 16.06
C PHE A 14 -1.34 -9.97 15.15
N ARG A 15 -0.69 -8.96 14.56
CA ARG A 15 -1.29 -8.12 13.52
C ARG A 15 -0.40 -8.12 12.31
N THR A 16 -1.00 -8.36 11.15
CA THR A 16 -0.35 -8.13 9.85
C THR A 16 -1.17 -7.18 9.01
N ILE A 17 -0.48 -6.36 8.21
CA ILE A 17 -1.09 -5.54 7.17
C ILE A 17 -0.37 -5.87 5.87
N SER A 18 -1.10 -6.24 4.83
CA SER A 18 -0.56 -6.50 3.50
C SER A 18 -1.27 -5.68 2.42
N LEU A 19 -0.61 -5.51 1.29
CA LEU A 19 -1.13 -4.84 0.11
C LEU A 19 -0.98 -5.77 -1.08
N SER A 20 -2.09 -6.03 -1.77
CA SER A 20 -2.12 -6.92 -2.94
C SER A 20 -2.83 -6.28 -4.13
N ILE A 21 -2.33 -6.55 -5.34
CA ILE A 21 -3.09 -6.40 -6.58
C ILE A 21 -3.54 -7.81 -6.98
N LYS A 22 -4.86 -8.04 -6.97
CA LYS A 22 -5.49 -9.30 -7.40
C LYS A 22 -5.39 -9.45 -8.92
N ASP A 23 -5.61 -10.67 -9.42
CA ASP A 23 -5.51 -10.97 -10.85
C ASP A 23 -6.55 -10.23 -11.70
N THR A 24 -7.69 -9.88 -11.10
CA THR A 24 -8.73 -8.98 -11.63
C THR A 24 -8.30 -7.52 -11.73
N GLY A 25 -7.12 -7.18 -11.21
CA GLY A 25 -6.56 -5.85 -11.19
C GLY A 25 -6.99 -5.00 -10.00
N GLU A 26 -7.80 -5.52 -9.08
CA GLU A 26 -8.22 -4.79 -7.88
C GLU A 26 -7.05 -4.60 -6.91
N LEU A 27 -6.92 -3.41 -6.31
CA LEU A 27 -5.97 -3.16 -5.22
C LEU A 27 -6.67 -3.42 -3.90
N ARG A 28 -6.10 -4.27 -3.04
CA ARG A 28 -6.66 -4.61 -1.74
C ARG A 28 -5.60 -4.46 -0.66
N MET A 29 -5.96 -3.76 0.40
CA MET A 29 -5.18 -3.72 1.64
C MET A 29 -5.91 -4.58 2.65
N ASP A 30 -5.21 -5.58 3.16
CA ASP A 30 -5.71 -6.58 4.10
C ASP A 30 -5.10 -6.33 5.47
N GLY A 31 -5.91 -6.49 6.51
CA GLY A 31 -5.49 -6.54 7.90
C GLY A 31 -5.97 -7.82 8.54
N VAL A 32 -5.08 -8.49 9.25
CA VAL A 32 -5.38 -9.72 9.98
C VAL A 32 -4.88 -9.55 11.40
N ASP A 33 -5.81 -9.60 12.34
CA ASP A 33 -5.54 -9.67 13.77
C ASP A 33 -5.77 -11.10 14.24
N MET A 34 -4.86 -11.65 15.04
CA MET A 34 -5.00 -12.97 15.65
C MET A 34 -4.48 -12.98 17.09
N GLY A 35 -4.94 -13.95 17.87
CA GLY A 35 -4.43 -14.24 19.20
C GLY A 35 -5.47 -14.09 20.30
N ASP A 36 -5.06 -14.38 21.53
CA ASP A 36 -5.95 -14.52 22.70
C ASP A 36 -6.81 -13.27 22.97
N LEU A 37 -6.30 -12.07 22.62
CA LEU A 37 -7.05 -10.84 22.74
C LEU A 37 -8.13 -10.70 21.67
N VAL A 38 -7.97 -11.28 20.48
CA VAL A 38 -9.02 -11.27 19.45
C VAL A 38 -10.17 -12.19 19.90
N GLU A 39 -9.85 -13.40 20.37
CA GLU A 39 -10.85 -14.35 20.87
C GLU A 39 -11.67 -13.79 22.04
N GLN A 40 -11.02 -13.09 22.97
CA GLN A 40 -11.70 -12.47 24.11
C GLN A 40 -12.71 -11.38 23.71
N TRP A 41 -12.43 -10.63 22.64
CA TRP A 41 -13.25 -9.49 22.23
C TRP A 41 -14.29 -9.84 21.17
N TRP A 42 -13.96 -10.78 20.28
CA TRP A 42 -14.76 -11.12 19.09
C TRP A 42 -15.32 -12.54 19.12
N GLY A 43 -14.86 -13.41 20.04
CA GLY A 43 -15.28 -14.80 20.13
C GLY A 43 -14.70 -15.71 19.04
N ASP A 44 -13.75 -15.19 18.25
CA ASP A 44 -13.01 -15.90 17.20
C ASP A 44 -11.52 -15.60 17.33
N TYR A 45 -10.66 -16.56 17.01
CA TYR A 45 -9.20 -16.44 17.19
C TYR A 45 -8.57 -15.45 16.22
N ASP A 46 -9.21 -15.27 15.06
CA ASP A 46 -8.80 -14.33 14.03
C ASP A 46 -9.90 -13.29 13.72
N TYR A 47 -9.45 -12.14 13.25
CA TYR A 47 -10.29 -11.06 12.77
C TYR A 47 -9.67 -10.45 11.53
N GLU A 48 -10.33 -10.67 10.39
CA GLU A 48 -9.89 -10.18 9.09
C GLU A 48 -10.70 -8.98 8.64
N TYR A 49 -10.03 -7.98 8.08
CA TYR A 49 -10.67 -6.79 7.54
C TYR A 49 -9.89 -6.29 6.33
N PHE A 50 -10.58 -5.60 5.41
CA PHE A 50 -9.95 -5.17 4.17
C PHE A 50 -10.61 -3.93 3.57
N VAL A 51 -9.81 -3.20 2.79
CA VAL A 51 -10.28 -2.14 1.89
C VAL A 51 -9.92 -2.56 0.47
N THR A 52 -10.92 -2.62 -0.41
CA THR A 52 -10.73 -2.96 -1.83
C THR A 52 -11.05 -1.76 -2.71
N ILE A 53 -10.17 -1.49 -3.66
CA ILE A 53 -10.33 -0.48 -4.70
C ILE A 53 -10.46 -1.21 -6.03
N ALA A 54 -11.59 -0.99 -6.69
CA ALA A 54 -11.85 -1.54 -8.02
C ALA A 54 -10.75 -1.16 -9.00
N ALA A 55 -10.40 -2.06 -9.92
CA ALA A 55 -9.34 -1.85 -10.91
C ALA A 55 -9.48 -0.52 -11.66
N ALA A 56 -10.71 -0.15 -12.04
CA ALA A 56 -11.04 1.09 -12.75
C ALA A 56 -10.75 2.38 -11.96
N ASN A 57 -10.56 2.30 -10.63
CA ASN A 57 -10.31 3.45 -9.77
C ASN A 57 -8.85 3.57 -9.31
N LYS A 58 -7.98 2.62 -9.67
CA LYS A 58 -6.57 2.64 -9.23
C LYS A 58 -5.81 3.85 -9.74
N ASP A 59 -6.08 4.28 -10.97
CA ASP A 59 -5.41 5.45 -11.54
C ASP A 59 -5.77 6.71 -10.75
N LYS A 60 -7.04 6.84 -10.35
CA LYS A 60 -7.49 7.94 -9.48
C LYS A 60 -6.78 7.93 -8.13
N LEU A 61 -6.58 6.75 -7.52
CA LEU A 61 -5.78 6.63 -6.30
C LEU A 61 -4.33 7.06 -6.56
N LEU A 62 -3.70 6.55 -7.63
CA LEU A 62 -2.31 6.86 -7.97
C LEU A 62 -2.12 8.38 -8.16
N PHE A 63 -3.01 9.03 -8.90
CA PHE A 63 -3.01 10.49 -9.07
C PHE A 63 -3.09 11.23 -7.74
N ASN A 64 -3.98 10.83 -6.83
CA ASN A 64 -4.10 11.46 -5.51
C ASN A 64 -2.84 11.23 -4.66
N LEU A 65 -2.29 10.01 -4.62
CA LEU A 65 -1.07 9.73 -3.85
C LEU A 65 0.14 10.52 -4.35
N LEU A 66 0.30 10.64 -5.68
CA LEU A 66 1.37 11.45 -6.26
C LEU A 66 1.14 12.94 -5.98
N LYS A 67 -0.10 13.41 -6.10
CA LYS A 67 -0.44 14.79 -5.74
C LYS A 67 -0.11 15.07 -4.27
N ASP A 68 -0.64 14.27 -3.34
CA ASP A 68 -0.42 14.44 -1.90
C ASP A 68 1.08 14.41 -1.53
N ARG A 69 1.88 13.61 -2.24
CA ARG A 69 3.33 13.50 -2.01
C ARG A 69 4.14 14.69 -2.54
N TYR A 70 3.72 15.29 -3.66
CA TYR A 70 4.54 16.24 -4.42
C TYR A 70 3.94 17.65 -4.55
N GLU A 71 2.72 17.87 -4.08
CA GLU A 71 2.06 19.18 -4.14
C GLU A 71 2.92 20.27 -3.47
N GLY A 72 3.07 21.41 -4.16
CA GLY A 72 3.85 22.56 -3.68
C GLY A 72 5.38 22.43 -3.79
N LYS A 73 5.91 21.31 -4.29
CA LYS A 73 7.36 21.12 -4.43
C LYS A 73 7.86 21.55 -5.81
N ALA A 74 8.75 22.53 -5.84
CA ALA A 74 9.39 22.98 -7.08
C ALA A 74 10.26 21.89 -7.73
N SER A 75 10.81 20.98 -6.92
CA SER A 75 11.63 19.83 -7.33
C SER A 75 10.82 18.57 -7.66
N ALA A 76 9.49 18.66 -7.79
CA ALA A 76 8.63 17.48 -7.89
C ALA A 76 9.01 16.52 -9.04
N VAL A 77 9.47 17.06 -10.17
CA VAL A 77 9.88 16.26 -11.33
C VAL A 77 11.15 15.47 -11.02
N GLU A 78 12.17 16.12 -10.46
CA GLU A 78 13.43 15.50 -10.06
C GLU A 78 13.22 14.49 -8.94
N ASP A 79 12.44 14.84 -7.91
CA ASP A 79 12.14 13.98 -6.76
C ASP A 79 11.35 12.73 -7.19
N PHE A 80 10.47 12.85 -8.19
CA PHE A 80 9.74 11.70 -8.72
C PHE A 80 10.63 10.81 -9.57
N LYS A 81 11.49 11.39 -10.42
CA LYS A 81 12.49 10.63 -11.17
C LYS A 81 13.40 9.83 -10.24
N GLN A 82 13.96 10.47 -9.21
CA GLN A 82 14.80 9.80 -8.22
C GLN A 82 14.04 8.67 -7.50
N TYR A 83 12.77 8.90 -7.14
CA TYR A 83 11.93 7.87 -6.51
C TYR A 83 11.78 6.60 -7.36
N LEU A 84 11.65 6.77 -8.69
CA LEU A 84 11.57 5.66 -9.65
C LEU A 84 12.92 4.95 -9.80
N GLU A 85 14.03 5.68 -9.87
CA GLU A 85 15.39 5.13 -9.94
C GLU A 85 15.71 4.24 -8.73
N GLU A 86 15.44 4.71 -7.51
CA GLU A 86 15.67 3.98 -6.26
C GLU A 86 14.89 2.65 -6.15
N ARG A 87 13.84 2.50 -6.95
CA ARG A 87 12.95 1.32 -6.96
C ARG A 87 13.07 0.52 -8.24
N GLU A 88 14.05 0.86 -9.09
CA GLU A 88 14.32 0.19 -10.35
C GLU A 88 13.08 0.15 -11.27
N ILE A 89 12.24 1.19 -11.20
CA ILE A 89 11.06 1.33 -12.07
C ILE A 89 11.50 2.00 -13.37
N PRO A 90 11.35 1.36 -14.55
CA PRO A 90 11.71 1.98 -15.81
C PRO A 90 10.86 3.23 -16.11
N TYR A 91 11.50 4.26 -16.66
CA TYR A 91 10.84 5.50 -17.07
C TYR A 91 11.58 6.14 -18.26
N ASP A 92 10.87 7.00 -18.99
CA ASP A 92 11.46 7.85 -20.02
C ASP A 92 11.72 9.25 -19.46
N TRP A 93 12.85 9.85 -19.82
CA TRP A 93 13.22 11.20 -19.41
C TRP A 93 13.69 12.04 -20.59
N MET A 94 13.21 13.27 -20.66
CA MET A 94 13.59 14.25 -21.67
C MET A 94 13.67 15.63 -21.04
N THR A 95 14.66 16.41 -21.48
CA THR A 95 14.77 17.84 -21.20
C THR A 95 15.12 18.58 -22.49
N TRP A 96 14.78 19.87 -22.57
CA TRP A 96 15.12 20.75 -23.68
C TRP A 96 16.11 21.81 -23.19
N THR A 97 17.07 22.16 -24.03
CA THR A 97 18.07 23.21 -23.77
C THR A 97 17.99 24.28 -24.84
#